data_AF-A0A971N3K7-F1
#
_entry.id   AF-A0A971N3K7-F1
#
_cell.length_a   1.000
_cell.length_b   1.000
_cell.length_c   1.000
_cell.angle_alpha   90.00
_cell.angle_beta   90.00
_cell.angle_gamma   90.00
#
_symmetry.space_group_name_H-M   'P 1'
#
loop_
_entity.id
_entity.type
_entity.pdbx_description
1 polymer ?
#
loop_
_entity_poly.entity_id
_entity_poly.type
_entity_poly.pdbx_seq_one_letter_code
_entity_poly.pdbx_strand_id
1 'polypeptide(L)' 'ALLLADHITGEKKYADWYEKVHEWTFSHFPDREYGEWFGYLNRDGSVNLPIKGGDWKGSFHVSRMFMYGIQLLQKN' A
#
# COMPACT_ATOMS: atom_id res chain seq x y z
N ALA A 1 -4.44 2.73 -7.31
CA ALA A 1 -4.41 2.74 -8.79
C ALA A 1 -4.99 1.44 -9.34
N LEU A 2 -4.35 0.29 -9.13
CA LEU A 2 -4.81 -1.00 -9.67
C LEU A 2 -6.23 -1.38 -9.25
N LEU A 3 -6.55 -1.28 -7.96
CA LEU A 3 -7.91 -1.51 -7.46
C LEU A 3 -8.97 -0.60 -8.11
N LEU A 4 -8.63 0.67 -8.39
CA LEU A 4 -9.53 1.59 -9.08
C LEU A 4 -9.69 1.21 -10.55
N ALA A 5 -8.61 0.82 -11.21
CA ALA A 5 -8.65 0.37 -12.61
C ALA A 5 -9.48 -0.90 -12.76
N ASP A 6 -9.32 -1.87 -11.85
CA ASP A 6 -10.16 -3.06 -11.77
C ASP A 6 -11.64 -2.68 -11.61
N HIS A 7 -11.96 -1.81 -10.66
CA HIS A 7 -13.34 -1.34 -10.42
C HIS A 7 -13.97 -0.64 -11.64
N ILE A 8 -13.21 0.18 -12.38
CA ILE A 8 -13.74 0.94 -13.52
C ILE A 8 -13.83 0.09 -14.79
N THR A 9 -12.86 -0.81 -15.01
CA THR A 9 -12.72 -1.51 -16.30
C THR A 9 -13.23 -2.96 -16.26
N GLY A 10 -13.24 -3.59 -15.09
CA GLY A 10 -13.49 -5.03 -14.94
C GLY A 10 -12.43 -5.93 -15.58
N GLU A 11 -11.29 -5.38 -16.05
CA GLU A 11 -10.26 -6.18 -16.68
C GLU A 11 -9.42 -6.92 -15.64
N LYS A 12 -9.51 -8.26 -15.65
CA LYS A 12 -8.83 -9.17 -14.71
C LYS A 12 -7.34 -8.87 -14.48
N LYS A 13 -6.64 -8.36 -15.50
CA LYS A 13 -5.21 -8.00 -15.40
C LYS A 13 -4.94 -7.01 -14.26
N TYR A 14 -5.87 -6.11 -13.93
CA TYR A 14 -5.70 -5.13 -12.86
C TYR A 14 -5.87 -5.75 -11.48
N ALA A 15 -6.84 -6.65 -11.30
CA ALA A 15 -6.97 -7.45 -10.08
C ALA A 15 -5.73 -8.31 -9.83
N ASP A 16 -5.24 -9.01 -10.86
CA ASP A 16 -4.06 -9.88 -10.77
C ASP A 16 -2.80 -9.10 -10.37
N TRP A 17 -2.64 -7.89 -10.92
CA TRP A 17 -1.54 -7.01 -10.52
C TRP A 17 -1.75 -6.39 -9.15
N TYR A 18 -3.00 -6.06 -8.78
CA TYR A 18 -3.31 -5.53 -7.46
C TYR A 18 -2.90 -6.53 -6.38
N GLU A 19 -3.21 -7.81 -6.57
CA GLU A 19 -2.87 -8.85 -5.60
C GLU A 19 -1.36 -9.00 -5.40
N LYS A 20 -0.57 -9.00 -6.49
CA LYS A 20 0.90 -9.03 -6.41
C LYS A 20 1.48 -7.83 -5.65
N VAL A 21 0.99 -6.62 -5.94
CA VAL A 21 1.44 -5.39 -5.27
C VAL A 21 1.01 -5.41 -3.81
N HIS A 22 -0.23 -5.83 -3.53
CA HIS A 22 -0.77 -5.95 -2.18
C HIS A 22 0.08 -6.92 -1.35
N GLU A 23 0.32 -8.14 -1.83
CA GLU A 23 1.11 -9.15 -1.12
C GLU A 23 2.51 -8.63 -0.77
N TRP A 24 3.23 -8.08 -1.75
CA TRP A 24 4.56 -7.53 -1.51
C TRP A 24 4.53 -6.36 -0.53
N THR A 25 3.59 -5.43 -0.71
CA THR A 25 3.52 -4.22 0.12
C THR A 25 3.22 -4.57 1.59
N PHE A 26 2.23 -5.43 1.84
CA PHE A 26 1.80 -5.79 3.20
C PHE A 26 2.74 -6.77 3.92
N SER A 27 3.62 -7.46 3.18
CA SER A 27 4.67 -8.28 3.77
C SER A 27 5.91 -7.50 4.19
N HIS A 28 6.20 -6.34 3.56
CA HIS A 28 7.48 -5.65 3.74
C HIS A 28 7.40 -4.31 4.48
N PHE A 29 6.37 -3.49 4.24
CA PHE A 29 6.31 -2.15 4.84
C PHE A 29 5.72 -2.07 6.25
N PRO A 30 4.64 -2.79 6.59
CA PRO A 30 4.02 -2.64 7.90
C PRO A 30 4.97 -3.00 9.04
N ASP A 31 5.13 -2.10 9.99
CA ASP A 31 5.73 -2.43 11.27
C ASP A 31 4.65 -3.00 12.18
N ARG A 32 4.76 -4.29 12.45
CA ARG A 32 3.80 -5.04 13.26
C ARG A 32 3.99 -4.83 14.76
N GLU A 33 5.11 -4.28 15.18
CA GLU A 33 5.43 -4.06 16.60
C GLU A 33 4.88 -2.70 17.06
N TYR A 34 5.14 -1.64 16.29
CA TYR A 34 4.79 -0.27 16.69
C TYR A 34 3.70 0.40 15.85
N GLY A 35 3.19 -0.30 14.83
CA GLY A 35 2.23 0.25 13.89
C GLY A 35 2.85 1.20 12.87
N GLU A 36 2.01 1.63 11.92
CA GLU A 36 2.44 2.39 10.74
C GLU A 36 3.42 1.59 9.85
N TRP A 37 3.92 2.18 8.78
CA TRP A 37 4.69 1.54 7.72
C TRP A 37 6.07 2.19 7.61
N PHE A 38 7.11 1.40 7.41
CA PHE A 38 8.41 1.94 7.02
C PHE A 38 8.29 2.74 5.71
N GLY A 39 9.08 3.80 5.57
CA GLY A 39 9.07 4.62 4.36
C GLY A 39 10.01 4.13 3.26
N TYR A 40 11.08 3.46 3.67
CA TYR A 40 12.26 3.26 2.83
C TYR A 40 12.81 1.86 3.06
N LEU A 41 12.81 1.05 1.99
CA LEU A 41 13.36 -0.30 1.97
C LEU A 41 14.52 -0.36 0.97
N ASN A 42 15.44 -1.29 1.21
CA ASN A 42 16.41 -1.72 0.22
C ASN A 42 15.72 -2.56 -0.88
N ARG A 43 16.44 -2.83 -1.96
CA ARG A 43 15.91 -3.59 -3.11
C ARG A 43 15.45 -5.02 -2.75
N ASP A 44 16.09 -5.62 -1.76
CA ASP A 44 15.74 -6.95 -1.24
C ASP A 44 14.55 -6.93 -0.26
N GLY A 45 14.00 -5.75 0.03
CA GLY A 45 12.89 -5.57 0.96
C GLY A 45 13.31 -5.36 2.42
N SER A 46 14.60 -5.35 2.74
CA SER A 46 15.04 -5.06 4.11
C SER A 46 14.83 -3.57 4.43
N VAL A 47 14.57 -3.24 5.70
CA VAL A 47 14.38 -1.83 6.12
C VAL A 47 15.67 -1.04 5.92
N ASN A 48 15.59 0.09 5.19
CA ASN A 48 16.71 0.99 4.96
C ASN A 48 16.75 2.12 6.01
N LEU A 49 15.62 2.80 6.24
CA LEU A 49 15.47 3.81 7.30
C LEU A 49 14.32 3.43 8.23
N PRO A 50 14.57 3.22 9.54
CA PRO A 50 13.55 2.79 10.49
C PRO A 50 12.64 3.93 10.98
N ILE A 51 12.54 5.03 10.23
CA ILE A 51 11.69 6.17 10.57
C ILE A 51 10.26 5.97 10.04
N LYS A 52 9.27 6.41 10.82
CA LYS A 52 7.84 6.39 10.43
C LYS A 52 7.35 7.73 9.87
N GLY A 53 8.14 8.78 10.06
CA GLY A 53 7.86 10.09 9.50
C GLY A 53 9.13 10.93 9.40
N GLY A 54 9.07 11.96 8.57
CA GLY A 54 10.14 12.92 8.31
C GLY A 54 9.66 13.94 7.29
N ASP A 55 10.59 14.72 6.73
CA ASP A 55 10.27 15.81 5.79
C ASP A 55 9.44 15.34 4.58
N TRP A 56 9.60 14.06 4.19
CA TRP A 56 8.97 13.47 3.00
C TRP A 56 8.01 12.32 3.32
N LYS A 57 7.81 11.98 4.60
CA LYS A 57 6.87 10.94 5.02
C LYS A 57 6.00 11.46 6.15
N GLY A 58 4.70 11.52 5.89
CA GLY A 58 3.68 11.85 6.87
C GLY A 58 2.40 11.05 6.65
N SER A 59 1.37 11.37 7.44
CA SER A 59 0.03 10.77 7.33
C SER A 59 -0.70 11.28 6.08
N PHE A 60 -0.25 10.84 4.92
CA PHE A 60 -0.85 11.20 3.63
C PHE A 60 -1.04 9.98 2.75
N HIS A 61 0.04 9.40 2.21
CA HIS A 61 -0.06 8.32 1.22
C HIS A 61 -0.74 7.06 1.78
N VAL A 62 -0.30 6.58 2.95
CA VAL A 62 -0.84 5.35 3.57
C VAL A 62 -2.31 5.55 3.96
N SER A 63 -2.62 6.61 4.72
CA SER A 63 -3.98 6.90 5.17
C SER A 63 -4.95 7.09 4.00
N ARG A 64 -4.54 7.85 2.97
CA ARG A 64 -5.35 8.10 1.78
C ARG A 64 -5.54 6.84 0.94
N MET A 65 -4.50 6.01 0.80
CA MET A 65 -4.60 4.72 0.10
C MET A 65 -5.65 3.82 0.76
N PHE A 66 -5.60 3.67 2.08
CA PHE A 66 -6.59 2.86 2.82
C PHE A 66 -8.00 3.43 2.71
N MET A 67 -8.15 4.75 2.89
CA MET A 67 -9.45 5.40 2.76
C MET A 67 -10.09 5.13 1.39
N TYR A 68 -9.36 5.32 0.30
CA TYR A 68 -9.88 5.03 -1.04
C TYR A 68 -10.10 3.53 -1.29
N GLY A 69 -9.21 2.67 -0.78
CA GLY A 69 -9.37 1.23 -0.89
C GLY A 69 -10.67 0.75 -0.24
N ILE A 70 -10.93 1.19 0.99
CA ILE A 70 -12.17 0.88 1.71
C ILE A 70 -13.39 1.39 0.95
N GLN A 71 -13.37 2.64 0.47
CA GLN A 71 -14.48 3.21 -0.31
C GLN A 71 -14.77 2.41 -1.59
N LEU A 72 -13.75 1.88 -2.27
CA LEU A 72 -13.95 1.07 -3.47
C LEU A 72 -14.50 -0.32 -3.13
N LEU A 73 -13.99 -0.96 -2.07
CA LEU A 73 -14.41 -2.30 -1.65
C LEU A 73 -15.81 -2.32 -1.03
N GLN A 74 -16.26 -1.21 -0.43
CA GLN A 74 -17.60 -1.06 0.15
C GLN A 74 -18.67 -0.66 -0.86
N LYS A 75 -18.30 -0.24 -2.07
CA LYS A 75 -19.25 0.16 -3.12
C LYS A 75 -19.90 -1.02 -3.87
N ASN A 76 -19.74 -2.24 -3.35
CA ASN A 76 -20.36 -3.45 -3.86
C ASN A 76 -21.65 -3.77 -3.10
#